data_AF-A0A947FYM2-F1
#
_entry.id   AF-A0A947FYM2-F1
#
_cell.length_a   1.000
_cell.length_b   1.000
_cell.length_c   1.000
_cell.angle_alpha   90.00
_cell.angle_beta   90.00
_cell.angle_gamma   90.00
#
_symmetry.space_group_name_H-M   'P 1'
#
loop_
_entity.id
_entity.type
_entity.pdbx_description
1 polymer ?
#
loop_
_entity_poly.entity_id
_entity_poly.type
_entity_poly.pdbx_seq_one_letter_code
_entity_poly.pdbx_strand_id
1 'polypeptide(L)'
;RAYADALRKYRAEDELGRVNTSLEVARVLSDHCRDEHAAIEALRGGLEEGAGNADVRRELAARLRARGEHAEAIEQLQTVLAQEPLREEIWRELAITYQAEGRAREARIASLPLRQMGVNDENDDARISAVEPWPARVRPRSLRGSILDQLGTPRAEDAAAGALLAALSPALAKLYPPDLQSYGLATRDRLPTEANHPLREIANHLAAALEIRSFDLFLHRVRNRGITIEFGAHPAMLVPATIMEKDPQTQTFMLAQPMTQIARGYHAIDKLTPRELDVLLASAARIVKPDFGSGLTSEEFLNEQTRRLQRAIARRDRKLVRDAALAYSRAKRVKFDRWVHAAQRTAIRAAVLVCDDLEPLVQDVRSRIAPEREAEGETVDGHPTYIDALKFWASPPAMFLREHMGLITSR
;
A
#
# COMPACT_ATOMS: atom_id res chain seq x y z
N ARG A 1 -23.90 -33.15 -24.84
CA ARG A 1 -23.23 -32.48 -25.99
C ARG A 1 -24.19 -31.66 -26.84
N ALA A 2 -25.21 -32.25 -27.49
CA ALA A 2 -26.17 -31.49 -28.30
C ALA A 2 -26.84 -30.30 -27.58
N TYR A 3 -27.14 -30.43 -26.28
CA TYR A 3 -27.65 -29.33 -25.45
C TYR A 3 -26.64 -28.18 -25.29
N ALA A 4 -25.37 -28.47 -25.00
CA ALA A 4 -24.31 -27.47 -24.92
C ALA A 4 -24.07 -26.78 -26.27
N ASP A 5 -24.15 -27.52 -27.38
CA ASP A 5 -24.03 -26.94 -28.73
C ASP A 5 -25.22 -26.04 -29.08
N ALA A 6 -26.43 -26.36 -28.60
CA ALA A 6 -27.61 -25.51 -28.75
C ALA A 6 -27.46 -24.22 -27.92
N LEU A 7 -26.98 -24.33 -26.68
CA LEU A 7 -26.71 -23.17 -25.83
C LEU A 7 -25.61 -22.26 -26.40
N ARG A 8 -24.53 -22.81 -26.97
CA ARG A 8 -23.49 -22.01 -27.65
C ARG A 8 -24.01 -21.23 -28.85
N LYS A 9 -25.00 -21.78 -29.57
CA LYS A 9 -25.67 -21.10 -30.69
C LYS A 9 -26.65 -20.03 -30.22
N TYR A 10 -27.15 -20.16 -28.99
CA TYR A 10 -28.00 -19.16 -28.37
C TYR A 10 -27.13 -17.99 -27.89
N ARG A 11 -27.23 -16.86 -28.59
CA ARG A 11 -26.61 -15.60 -28.15
C ARG A 11 -27.62 -14.82 -27.33
N ALA A 12 -27.49 -14.89 -26.01
CA ALA A 12 -28.22 -13.98 -25.13
C ALA A 12 -27.82 -12.53 -25.47
N GLU A 13 -28.81 -11.64 -25.55
CA GLU A 13 -28.59 -10.23 -25.89
C GLU A 13 -28.05 -9.43 -24.70
N ASP A 14 -28.30 -9.90 -23.47
CA ASP A 14 -27.85 -9.26 -22.24
C ASP A 14 -26.58 -9.92 -21.66
N GLU A 15 -25.89 -9.18 -20.80
CA GLU A 15 -24.65 -9.67 -20.16
C GLU A 15 -24.92 -10.84 -19.20
N LEU A 16 -26.01 -10.77 -18.42
CA LEU A 16 -26.38 -11.81 -17.47
C LEU A 16 -26.71 -13.14 -18.16
N GLY A 17 -27.44 -13.11 -19.28
CA GLY A 17 -27.73 -14.29 -20.06
C GLY A 17 -26.47 -14.91 -20.68
N ARG A 18 -25.50 -14.09 -21.11
CA ARG A 18 -24.21 -14.59 -21.62
C ARG A 18 -23.38 -15.28 -20.55
N VAL A 19 -23.35 -14.74 -19.34
CA VAL A 19 -22.71 -15.35 -18.16
C VAL A 19 -23.35 -16.71 -17.84
N ASN A 20 -24.67 -16.73 -17.68
CA ASN A 20 -25.40 -17.96 -17.34
C ASN A 20 -25.25 -19.03 -18.41
N THR A 21 -25.28 -18.64 -19.69
CA THR A 21 -25.07 -19.56 -20.82
C THR A 21 -23.66 -20.16 -20.77
N SER A 22 -22.64 -19.34 -20.53
CA SER A 22 -21.25 -19.80 -20.46
C SER A 22 -21.03 -20.78 -19.30
N LEU A 23 -21.56 -20.47 -18.13
CA LEU A 23 -21.50 -21.34 -16.94
C LEU A 23 -22.21 -22.68 -17.19
N GLU A 24 -23.43 -22.65 -17.74
CA GLU A 24 -24.19 -23.87 -18.00
C GLU A 24 -23.58 -24.73 -19.10
N VAL A 25 -23.06 -24.12 -20.17
CA VAL A 25 -22.30 -24.84 -21.21
C VAL A 25 -21.10 -25.55 -20.60
N ALA A 26 -20.31 -24.85 -19.78
CA ALA A 26 -19.14 -25.43 -19.13
C ALA A 26 -19.52 -26.59 -18.20
N ARG A 27 -20.56 -26.42 -17.38
CA ARG A 27 -21.09 -27.46 -16.50
C ARG A 27 -21.53 -28.70 -17.26
N VAL A 28 -22.28 -28.55 -18.35
CA VAL A 28 -22.74 -29.68 -19.16
C VAL A 28 -21.56 -30.41 -19.83
N LEU A 29 -20.55 -29.68 -20.29
CA LEU A 29 -19.37 -30.27 -20.92
C LEU A 29 -18.50 -31.04 -19.92
N SER A 30 -18.25 -30.46 -18.75
CA SER A 30 -17.56 -31.14 -17.66
C SER A 30 -18.37 -32.32 -17.13
N ASP A 31 -19.54 -32.05 -16.54
CA ASP A 31 -20.17 -32.99 -15.62
C ASP A 31 -20.83 -34.15 -16.37
N HIS A 32 -21.37 -33.86 -17.57
CA HIS A 32 -22.12 -34.83 -18.36
C HIS A 32 -21.33 -35.36 -19.55
N CYS A 33 -20.43 -34.57 -20.14
CA CYS A 33 -19.63 -35.01 -21.29
C CYS A 33 -18.21 -35.44 -20.91
N ARG A 34 -17.77 -35.18 -19.66
CA ARG A 34 -16.40 -35.43 -19.18
C ARG A 34 -15.33 -34.80 -20.07
N ASP A 35 -15.67 -33.68 -20.71
CA ASP A 35 -14.81 -32.95 -21.65
C ASP A 35 -14.38 -31.63 -20.99
N GLU A 36 -13.41 -31.75 -20.08
CA GLU A 36 -12.91 -30.63 -19.30
C GLU A 36 -12.25 -29.55 -20.18
N HIS A 37 -11.59 -29.97 -21.26
CA HIS A 37 -10.98 -29.05 -22.20
C HIS A 37 -12.04 -28.21 -22.91
N ALA A 38 -13.13 -28.83 -23.38
CA ALA A 38 -14.21 -28.08 -24.01
C ALA A 38 -14.94 -27.16 -23.02
N ALA A 39 -15.02 -27.53 -21.74
CA ALA A 39 -15.58 -26.68 -20.68
C ALA A 39 -14.72 -25.42 -20.46
N ILE A 40 -13.40 -25.58 -20.33
CA ILE A 40 -12.46 -24.45 -20.19
C ILE A 40 -12.52 -23.51 -21.39
N GLU A 41 -12.51 -24.05 -22.62
CA GLU A 41 -12.59 -23.23 -23.83
C GLU A 41 -13.93 -22.48 -23.92
N ALA A 42 -15.03 -23.07 -23.44
CA ALA A 42 -16.30 -22.36 -23.37
C ALA A 42 -16.26 -21.18 -22.39
N LEU A 43 -15.63 -21.36 -21.22
CA LEU A 43 -15.48 -20.29 -20.23
C LEU A 43 -14.57 -19.17 -20.75
N ARG A 44 -13.44 -19.51 -21.38
CA ARG A 44 -12.54 -18.54 -22.01
C ARG A 44 -13.25 -17.73 -23.11
N GLY A 45 -13.98 -18.41 -24.00
CA GLY A 45 -14.79 -17.74 -25.02
C GLY A 45 -15.82 -16.79 -24.42
N GLY A 46 -16.49 -17.19 -23.33
CA GLY A 46 -17.41 -16.32 -22.61
C GLY A 46 -16.76 -15.03 -22.07
N LEU A 47 -15.54 -15.14 -21.53
CA LEU A 47 -14.77 -13.98 -21.05
C LEU A 47 -14.37 -13.04 -22.20
N GLU A 48 -13.98 -13.57 -23.36
CA GLU A 48 -13.60 -12.78 -24.55
C GLU A 48 -14.79 -12.02 -25.15
N GLU A 49 -15.99 -12.60 -25.11
CA GLU A 49 -17.23 -11.97 -25.58
C GLU A 49 -17.75 -10.86 -24.65
N GLY A 50 -16.97 -10.49 -23.63
CA GLY A 50 -17.21 -9.36 -22.75
C GLY A 50 -17.84 -9.73 -21.41
N ALA A 51 -18.01 -11.02 -21.10
CA ALA A 51 -18.46 -11.46 -19.78
C ALA A 51 -17.29 -11.45 -18.79
N GLY A 52 -16.69 -10.28 -18.51
CA GLY A 52 -15.63 -10.10 -17.50
C GLY A 52 -16.04 -10.43 -16.05
N ASN A 53 -17.12 -11.18 -15.90
CA ASN A 53 -17.84 -11.53 -14.69
C ASN A 53 -17.01 -12.45 -13.78
N ALA A 54 -17.04 -12.12 -12.50
CA ALA A 54 -16.36 -12.83 -11.43
C ALA A 54 -16.73 -14.32 -11.34
N ASP A 55 -18.00 -14.67 -11.58
CA ASP A 55 -18.49 -16.05 -11.45
C ASP A 55 -17.91 -16.96 -12.54
N VAL A 56 -17.79 -16.44 -13.77
CA VAL A 56 -17.15 -17.16 -14.90
C VAL A 56 -15.67 -17.38 -14.61
N ARG A 57 -14.97 -16.37 -14.09
CA ARG A 57 -13.55 -16.49 -13.72
C ARG A 57 -13.33 -17.46 -12.56
N ARG A 58 -14.22 -17.46 -11.57
CA ARG A 58 -14.18 -18.40 -10.44
C ARG A 58 -14.35 -19.85 -10.93
N GLU A 59 -15.35 -20.10 -11.78
CA GLU A 59 -15.57 -21.44 -12.34
C GLU A 59 -14.38 -21.88 -13.20
N LEU A 60 -13.85 -20.99 -14.04
CA LEU A 60 -12.65 -21.25 -14.84
C LEU A 60 -11.46 -21.60 -13.95
N ALA A 61 -11.22 -20.86 -12.87
CA ALA A 61 -10.16 -21.15 -11.92
C ALA A 61 -10.31 -22.53 -11.25
N ALA A 62 -11.53 -22.91 -10.86
CA ALA A 62 -11.80 -24.22 -10.28
C ALA A 62 -11.46 -25.36 -11.27
N ARG A 63 -11.81 -25.18 -12.55
CA ARG A 63 -11.52 -26.15 -13.63
C ARG A 63 -10.03 -26.25 -13.95
N LEU A 64 -9.35 -25.11 -14.08
CA LEU A 64 -7.91 -25.04 -14.27
C LEU A 64 -7.16 -25.73 -13.12
N ARG A 65 -7.56 -25.48 -11.86
CA ARG A 65 -7.00 -26.16 -10.69
C ARG A 65 -7.18 -27.67 -10.75
N ALA A 66 -8.35 -28.17 -11.15
CA ALA A 66 -8.61 -29.61 -11.27
C ALA A 66 -7.71 -30.30 -12.32
N ARG A 67 -7.20 -29.54 -13.30
CA ARG A 67 -6.22 -30.00 -14.30
C ARG A 67 -4.76 -29.81 -13.89
N GLY A 68 -4.49 -29.22 -12.73
CA GLY A 68 -3.14 -28.86 -12.28
C GLY A 68 -2.61 -27.56 -12.89
N GLU A 69 -3.44 -26.80 -13.61
CA GLU A 69 -3.09 -25.49 -14.20
C GLU A 69 -3.22 -24.36 -13.15
N HIS A 70 -2.56 -24.54 -12.00
CA HIS A 70 -2.71 -23.68 -10.82
C HIS A 70 -2.30 -22.22 -11.05
N ALA A 71 -1.26 -21.98 -11.85
CA ALA A 71 -0.77 -20.63 -12.12
C ALA A 71 -1.84 -19.76 -12.82
N GLU A 72 -2.53 -20.31 -13.81
CA GLU A 72 -3.61 -19.62 -14.51
C GLU A 72 -4.86 -19.48 -13.62
N ALA A 73 -5.17 -20.50 -12.82
CA ALA A 73 -6.25 -20.41 -11.84
C ALA A 73 -6.03 -19.24 -10.85
N ILE A 74 -4.81 -19.07 -10.35
CA ILE A 74 -4.42 -17.96 -9.47
C ILE A 74 -4.63 -16.61 -10.16
N GLU A 75 -4.22 -16.48 -11.43
CA GLU A 75 -4.38 -15.23 -12.19
C GLU A 75 -5.86 -14.83 -12.36
N GLN A 76 -6.73 -15.81 -12.65
CA GLN A 76 -8.17 -15.56 -12.76
C GLN A 76 -8.76 -15.07 -11.43
N LEU A 77 -8.41 -15.70 -10.31
CA LEU A 77 -8.90 -15.32 -8.98
C LEU A 77 -8.38 -13.94 -8.55
N GLN A 78 -7.09 -13.66 -8.79
CA GLN A 78 -6.50 -12.34 -8.52
C GLN A 78 -7.16 -11.23 -9.35
N THR A 79 -7.55 -11.53 -10.59
CA THR A 79 -8.26 -10.58 -11.45
C THR A 79 -9.63 -10.21 -10.87
N VAL A 80 -10.36 -11.17 -10.30
CA VAL A 80 -11.62 -10.92 -9.60
C VAL A 80 -11.40 -10.05 -8.36
N LEU A 81 -10.42 -10.40 -7.53
CA LEU A 81 -10.12 -9.67 -6.28
C LEU A 81 -9.65 -8.22 -6.52
N ALA A 82 -9.08 -7.91 -7.68
CA ALA A 82 -8.73 -6.54 -8.05
C ALA A 82 -9.98 -5.65 -8.21
N GLN A 83 -11.13 -6.24 -8.55
CA GLN A 83 -12.39 -5.54 -8.77
C GLN A 83 -13.29 -5.65 -7.52
N GLU A 84 -13.48 -6.87 -7.02
CA GLU A 84 -14.40 -7.24 -5.95
C GLU A 84 -13.64 -7.88 -4.76
N PRO A 85 -12.86 -7.10 -4.00
CA PRO A 85 -11.96 -7.62 -2.95
C PRO A 85 -12.69 -8.15 -1.70
N LEU A 86 -13.99 -7.91 -1.58
CA LEU A 86 -14.82 -8.39 -0.47
C LEU A 86 -15.49 -9.75 -0.76
N ARG A 87 -15.26 -10.35 -1.94
CA ARG A 87 -15.82 -11.68 -2.25
C ARG A 87 -15.06 -12.77 -1.52
N GLU A 88 -15.66 -13.24 -0.44
CA GLU A 88 -15.14 -14.26 0.46
C GLU A 88 -14.82 -15.57 -0.28
N GLU A 89 -15.71 -16.01 -1.16
CA GLU A 89 -15.55 -17.25 -1.92
C GLU A 89 -14.28 -17.23 -2.77
N ILE A 90 -13.89 -16.07 -3.31
CA ILE A 90 -12.70 -15.94 -4.16
C ILE A 90 -11.41 -16.03 -3.35
N TRP A 91 -11.38 -15.43 -2.15
CA TRP A 91 -10.25 -15.58 -1.23
C TRP A 91 -10.05 -17.02 -0.80
N ARG A 92 -11.15 -17.72 -0.47
CA ARG A 92 -11.11 -19.13 -0.08
C ARG A 92 -10.61 -20.02 -1.22
N GLU A 93 -11.12 -19.82 -2.43
CA GLU A 93 -10.65 -20.53 -3.63
C GLU A 93 -9.16 -20.26 -3.92
N LEU A 94 -8.69 -19.03 -3.72
CA LEU A 94 -7.28 -18.67 -3.90
C LEU A 94 -6.39 -19.41 -2.89
N ALA A 95 -6.81 -19.45 -1.62
CA ALA A 95 -6.07 -20.13 -0.57
C ALA A 95 -6.01 -21.66 -0.79
N ILE A 96 -7.12 -22.28 -1.19
CA ILE A 96 -7.19 -23.70 -1.56
C ILE A 96 -6.25 -23.98 -2.74
N THR A 97 -6.22 -23.09 -3.74
CA THR A 97 -5.35 -23.24 -4.91
C THR A 97 -3.87 -23.20 -4.53
N TYR A 98 -3.46 -22.29 -3.65
CA TYR A 98 -2.09 -22.29 -3.12
C TYR A 98 -1.78 -23.53 -2.28
N GLN A 99 -2.72 -23.98 -1.44
CA GLN A 99 -2.53 -25.17 -0.62
C GLN A 99 -2.34 -26.44 -1.45
N ALA A 100 -3.07 -26.56 -2.58
CA ALA A 100 -2.91 -27.68 -3.51
C ALA A 100 -1.50 -27.77 -4.13
N GLU A 101 -0.81 -26.64 -4.29
CA GLU A 101 0.61 -26.58 -4.72
C GLU A 101 1.62 -26.76 -3.56
N GLY A 102 1.16 -27.00 -2.32
CA GLY A 102 2.02 -27.04 -1.15
C GLY A 102 2.56 -25.67 -0.71
N ARG A 103 1.98 -24.57 -1.21
CA ARG A 103 2.42 -23.20 -0.97
C ARG A 103 1.76 -22.63 0.28
N ALA A 104 2.15 -23.17 1.44
CA ALA A 104 1.48 -22.91 2.72
C ALA A 104 1.46 -21.43 3.11
N ARG A 105 2.51 -20.67 2.80
CA ARG A 105 2.58 -19.24 3.17
C ARG A 105 1.68 -18.38 2.29
N GLU A 106 1.62 -18.64 1.00
CA GLU A 106 0.68 -17.98 0.09
C GLU A 106 -0.76 -18.37 0.41
N ALA A 107 -1.01 -19.61 0.81
CA ALA A 107 -2.31 -20.04 1.32
C ALA A 107 -2.71 -19.24 2.56
N ARG A 108 -1.80 -19.06 3.54
CA ARG A 108 -2.01 -18.17 4.70
C ARG A 108 -2.34 -16.74 4.25
N ILE A 109 -1.56 -16.17 3.34
CA ILE A 109 -1.79 -14.81 2.82
C ILE A 109 -3.21 -14.70 2.27
N ALA A 110 -3.66 -15.66 1.47
CA ALA A 110 -5.02 -15.67 0.93
C ALA A 110 -6.11 -15.93 1.97
N SER A 111 -5.83 -16.61 3.09
CA SER A 111 -6.77 -16.80 4.21
C SER A 111 -6.97 -15.55 5.06
N LEU A 112 -5.96 -14.69 5.19
CA LEU A 112 -5.99 -13.57 6.14
C LEU A 112 -7.19 -12.61 5.94
N PRO A 113 -7.58 -12.24 4.71
CA PRO A 113 -8.80 -11.45 4.49
C PRO A 113 -10.07 -12.08 5.06
N LEU A 114 -10.23 -13.41 4.98
CA LEU A 114 -11.41 -14.12 5.51
C LEU A 114 -11.53 -13.94 7.01
N ARG A 115 -10.41 -14.02 7.73
CA ARG A 115 -10.34 -13.76 9.17
C ARG A 115 -10.71 -12.32 9.51
N GLN A 116 -10.26 -11.36 8.71
CA GLN A 116 -10.54 -9.94 8.93
C GLN A 116 -11.99 -9.56 8.65
N MET A 117 -12.63 -10.22 7.67
CA MET A 117 -14.06 -10.10 7.40
C MET A 117 -14.94 -10.89 8.40
N GLY A 118 -14.33 -11.73 9.27
CA GLY A 118 -15.06 -12.53 10.26
C GLY A 118 -15.82 -13.72 9.68
N VAL A 119 -15.40 -14.21 8.50
CA VAL A 119 -16.05 -15.29 7.75
C VAL A 119 -15.14 -16.50 7.52
N ASN A 120 -14.03 -16.56 8.25
CA ASN A 120 -13.11 -17.70 8.27
C ASN A 120 -13.78 -18.94 8.89
N ASP A 121 -13.46 -20.11 8.34
CA ASP A 121 -13.78 -21.42 8.93
C ASP A 121 -12.57 -22.07 9.62
N GLU A 122 -12.75 -23.28 10.15
CA GLU A 122 -11.67 -24.03 10.83
C GLU A 122 -10.48 -24.34 9.90
N ASN A 123 -10.71 -24.51 8.59
CA ASN A 123 -9.64 -24.76 7.62
C ASN A 123 -8.87 -23.47 7.31
N ASP A 124 -9.57 -22.33 7.23
CA ASP A 124 -8.97 -21.01 7.10
C ASP A 124 -8.05 -20.72 8.31
N ASP A 125 -8.52 -21.01 9.52
CA ASP A 125 -7.74 -20.87 10.76
C ASP A 125 -6.53 -21.80 10.80
N ALA A 126 -6.72 -23.06 10.43
CA ALA A 126 -5.61 -24.01 10.33
C ALA A 126 -4.52 -23.53 9.35
N ARG A 127 -4.91 -22.98 8.18
CA ARG A 127 -3.96 -22.37 7.22
C ARG A 127 -3.21 -21.18 7.83
N ILE A 128 -3.90 -20.33 8.57
CA ILE A 128 -3.30 -19.14 9.19
C ILE A 128 -2.31 -19.53 10.29
N SER A 129 -2.69 -20.47 11.16
CA SER A 129 -1.85 -20.94 12.26
C SER A 129 -0.69 -21.83 11.81
N ALA A 130 -0.76 -22.44 10.62
CA ALA A 130 0.31 -23.29 10.08
C ALA A 130 1.60 -22.50 9.75
N VAL A 131 1.51 -21.18 9.58
CA VAL A 131 2.66 -20.35 9.21
C VAL A 131 2.75 -19.11 10.10
N GLU A 132 3.85 -18.98 10.84
CA GLU A 132 4.09 -17.83 11.69
C GLU A 132 4.36 -16.55 10.86
N PRO A 133 3.77 -15.39 11.23
CA PRO A 133 4.10 -14.10 10.62
C PRO A 133 5.56 -13.72 10.83
N TRP A 134 6.14 -13.03 9.84
CA TRP A 134 7.53 -12.58 9.85
C TRP A 134 7.66 -11.05 9.83
N PRO A 135 7.22 -10.36 10.90
CA PRO A 135 7.25 -8.90 10.96
C PRO A 135 8.69 -8.38 10.88
N ALA A 136 8.91 -7.42 9.98
CA ALA A 136 10.19 -6.77 9.70
C ALA A 136 11.35 -7.70 9.26
N ARG A 137 11.10 -9.00 9.07
CA ARG A 137 12.12 -9.98 8.62
C ARG A 137 12.17 -10.06 7.10
N VAL A 138 12.49 -8.95 6.48
CA VAL A 138 12.56 -8.81 5.02
C VAL A 138 14.00 -8.56 4.58
N ARG A 139 14.35 -8.97 3.36
CA ARG A 139 15.70 -8.77 2.83
C ARG A 139 16.09 -7.28 2.84
N PRO A 140 17.33 -6.93 3.25
CA PRO A 140 17.80 -5.55 3.17
C PRO A 140 17.71 -5.00 1.75
N ARG A 141 17.35 -3.71 1.64
CA ARG A 141 17.21 -2.97 0.40
C ARG A 141 16.24 -3.63 -0.61
N SER A 142 15.22 -4.34 -0.12
CA SER A 142 14.15 -4.91 -0.94
C SER A 142 13.04 -3.90 -1.26
N LEU A 143 12.94 -2.80 -0.50
CA LEU A 143 11.93 -1.75 -0.67
C LEU A 143 12.61 -0.38 -0.93
N ARG A 144 13.52 -0.32 -1.90
CA ARG A 144 14.20 0.94 -2.28
C ARG A 144 13.24 1.91 -2.97
N GLY A 145 13.64 3.18 -3.09
CA GLY A 145 12.82 4.25 -3.69
C GLY A 145 12.14 3.88 -5.02
N SER A 146 12.86 3.24 -5.95
CA SER A 146 12.30 2.81 -7.24
C SER A 146 11.14 1.81 -7.11
N ILE A 147 11.22 0.89 -6.15
CA ILE A 147 10.16 -0.09 -5.85
C ILE A 147 8.97 0.61 -5.17
N LEU A 148 9.25 1.53 -4.24
CA LEU A 148 8.21 2.32 -3.57
C LEU A 148 7.44 3.20 -4.56
N ASP A 149 8.11 3.72 -5.59
CA ASP A 149 7.45 4.49 -6.64
C ASP A 149 6.55 3.61 -7.52
N GLN A 150 6.95 2.37 -7.79
CA GLN A 150 6.08 1.39 -8.49
C GLN A 150 4.83 1.04 -7.66
N LEU A 151 4.94 0.96 -6.33
CA LEU A 151 3.79 0.73 -5.44
C LEU A 151 2.75 1.85 -5.48
N GLY A 152 3.19 3.09 -5.67
CA GLY A 152 2.32 4.27 -5.67
C GLY A 152 1.73 4.62 -7.04
N THR A 153 2.37 4.18 -8.13
CA THR A 153 2.07 4.58 -9.52
C THR A 153 1.86 6.10 -9.66
N PRO A 154 2.85 6.93 -9.28
CA PRO A 154 2.68 8.38 -9.25
C PRO A 154 2.46 8.92 -10.67
N ARG A 155 1.58 9.92 -10.80
CA ARG A 155 1.48 10.68 -12.05
C ARG A 155 2.75 11.50 -12.26
N ALA A 156 3.00 11.94 -13.49
CA ALA A 156 4.18 12.75 -13.80
C ALA A 156 4.28 14.01 -12.92
N GLU A 157 3.16 14.67 -12.65
CA GLU A 157 3.11 15.83 -11.75
C GLU A 157 3.42 15.46 -10.28
N ASP A 158 2.98 14.29 -9.82
CA ASP A 158 3.23 13.80 -8.46
C ASP A 158 4.71 13.46 -8.27
N ALA A 159 5.32 12.86 -9.29
CA ALA A 159 6.74 12.56 -9.31
C ALA A 159 7.59 13.84 -9.26
N ALA A 160 7.19 14.88 -9.99
CA ALA A 160 7.89 16.17 -9.98
C ALA A 160 7.78 16.88 -8.63
N ALA A 161 6.59 16.90 -8.01
CA ALA A 161 6.40 17.43 -6.66
C ALA A 161 7.21 16.65 -5.62
N GLY A 162 7.18 15.33 -5.70
CA GLY A 162 7.95 14.45 -4.82
C GLY A 162 9.46 14.66 -4.94
N ALA A 163 9.99 14.74 -6.15
CA ALA A 163 11.41 15.00 -6.37
C ALA A 163 11.84 16.35 -5.77
N LEU A 164 11.00 17.39 -5.90
CA LEU A 164 11.25 18.68 -5.28
C LEU A 164 11.19 18.59 -3.75
N LEU A 165 10.17 17.94 -3.19
CA LEU A 165 10.04 17.78 -1.74
C LEU A 165 11.25 17.02 -1.15
N ALA A 166 11.68 15.94 -1.79
CA ALA A 166 12.85 15.18 -1.39
C ALA A 166 14.14 16.02 -1.46
N ALA A 167 14.31 16.84 -2.51
CA ALA A 167 15.45 17.75 -2.64
C ALA A 167 15.45 18.85 -1.56
N LEU A 168 14.27 19.24 -1.06
CA LEU A 168 14.13 20.23 0.01
C LEU A 168 14.37 19.66 1.42
N SER A 169 14.36 18.34 1.59
CA SER A 169 14.49 17.69 2.90
C SER A 169 15.60 18.27 3.80
N PRO A 170 16.85 18.49 3.33
CA PRO A 170 17.91 19.05 4.18
C PRO A 170 17.66 20.48 4.65
N ALA A 171 16.80 21.24 3.96
CA ALA A 171 16.46 22.61 4.32
C ALA A 171 15.29 22.70 5.30
N LEU A 172 14.48 21.65 5.43
CA LEU A 172 13.25 21.66 6.22
C LEU A 172 13.50 21.95 7.71
N ALA A 173 14.56 21.39 8.30
CA ALA A 173 14.90 21.61 9.70
C ALA A 173 15.21 23.08 10.05
N LYS A 174 15.65 23.89 9.07
CA LYS A 174 15.86 25.33 9.26
C LYS A 174 14.58 26.14 9.11
N LEU A 175 13.62 25.63 8.33
CA LEU A 175 12.34 26.30 8.10
C LEU A 175 11.33 26.00 9.20
N TYR A 176 11.29 24.74 9.64
CA TYR A 176 10.46 24.25 10.72
C TYR A 176 11.38 23.50 11.70
N PRO A 177 11.98 24.23 12.66
CA PRO A 177 12.84 23.63 13.69
C PRO A 177 12.12 22.50 14.44
N PRO A 178 12.85 21.46 14.87
CA PRO A 178 12.26 20.33 15.56
C PRO A 178 11.80 20.74 16.96
N ASP A 179 10.57 20.37 17.32
CA ASP A 179 10.00 20.65 18.64
C ASP A 179 9.94 19.38 19.50
N LEU A 180 11.09 18.97 20.04
CA LEU A 180 11.17 17.84 20.98
C LEU A 180 10.55 18.18 22.35
N GLN A 181 10.56 19.45 22.74
CA GLN A 181 10.15 19.90 24.06
C GLN A 181 8.65 19.71 24.28
N SER A 182 7.81 19.91 23.28
CA SER A 182 6.36 19.62 23.39
C SER A 182 6.04 18.14 23.61
N TYR A 183 7.03 17.25 23.43
CA TYR A 183 6.93 15.82 23.74
C TYR A 183 7.61 15.44 25.07
N GLY A 184 8.16 16.42 25.80
CA GLY A 184 8.95 16.18 27.00
C GLY A 184 10.31 15.55 26.71
N LEU A 185 10.84 15.75 25.50
CA LEU A 185 12.07 15.13 25.01
C LEU A 185 13.19 16.15 24.83
N ALA A 186 14.42 15.66 24.93
CA ALA A 186 15.65 16.32 24.56
C ALA A 186 16.50 15.40 23.68
N THR A 187 17.54 15.96 23.05
CA THR A 187 18.44 15.20 22.15
C THR A 187 19.10 13.99 22.84
N ARG A 188 19.32 14.06 24.16
CA ARG A 188 19.87 12.95 24.97
C ARG A 188 18.92 11.76 25.10
N ASP A 189 17.62 11.96 24.91
CA ASP A 189 16.60 10.92 25.03
C ASP A 189 16.46 10.08 23.75
N ARG A 190 17.30 10.38 22.73
CA ARG A 190 17.38 9.60 21.51
C ARG A 190 17.79 8.16 21.82
N LEU A 191 17.03 7.18 21.32
CA LEU A 191 17.43 5.78 21.31
C LEU A 191 18.63 5.58 20.37
N PRO A 192 19.81 5.18 20.89
CA PRO A 192 21.01 4.95 20.06
C PRO A 192 20.80 3.86 19.00
N THR A 193 21.59 3.91 17.92
CA THR A 193 21.52 2.91 16.83
C THR A 193 21.79 1.48 17.28
N GLU A 194 22.75 1.33 18.19
CA GLU A 194 23.20 0.05 18.74
C GLU A 194 22.47 -0.30 20.05
N ALA A 195 21.40 0.42 20.39
CA ALA A 195 20.64 0.13 21.60
C ALA A 195 20.01 -1.26 21.51
N ASN A 196 20.22 -2.06 22.55
CA ASN A 196 19.50 -3.32 22.76
C ASN A 196 18.05 -3.02 23.20
N HIS A 197 17.23 -2.59 22.25
CA HIS A 197 15.85 -2.18 22.48
C HIS A 197 14.95 -2.76 21.37
N PRO A 198 13.86 -3.50 21.68
CA PRO A 198 13.05 -4.20 20.67
C PRO A 198 12.55 -3.30 19.52
N LEU A 199 11.99 -2.12 19.83
CA LEU A 199 11.59 -1.18 18.76
C LEU A 199 12.75 -0.66 17.92
N ARG A 200 13.95 -0.53 18.51
CA ARG A 200 15.13 -0.09 17.77
C ARG A 200 15.54 -1.16 16.78
N GLU A 201 15.49 -2.43 17.17
CA GLU A 201 15.75 -3.56 16.27
C GLU A 201 14.76 -3.60 15.10
N ILE A 202 13.45 -3.49 15.38
CA ILE A 202 12.42 -3.41 14.33
C ILE A 202 12.69 -2.22 13.40
N ALA A 203 12.93 -1.03 13.95
CA ALA A 203 13.21 0.17 13.17
C ALA A 203 14.50 0.03 12.34
N ASN A 204 15.55 -0.61 12.87
CA ASN A 204 16.80 -0.86 12.14
C ASN A 204 16.57 -1.85 10.98
N HIS A 205 15.78 -2.92 11.19
CA HIS A 205 15.41 -3.85 10.11
C HIS A 205 14.60 -3.16 9.00
N LEU A 206 13.61 -2.35 9.38
CA LEU A 206 12.83 -1.55 8.43
C LEU A 206 13.72 -0.55 7.68
N ALA A 207 14.65 0.11 8.37
CA ALA A 207 15.58 1.05 7.75
C ALA A 207 16.51 0.34 6.75
N ALA A 208 16.98 -0.86 7.08
CA ALA A 208 17.76 -1.69 6.17
C ALA A 208 16.94 -2.10 4.93
N ALA A 209 15.67 -2.49 5.11
CA ALA A 209 14.76 -2.85 4.02
C ALA A 209 14.48 -1.67 3.07
N LEU A 210 14.26 -0.49 3.63
CA LEU A 210 13.88 0.75 2.95
C LEU A 210 15.07 1.59 2.48
N GLU A 211 16.30 1.15 2.74
CA GLU A 211 17.54 1.88 2.41
C GLU A 211 17.64 3.27 3.09
N ILE A 212 17.13 3.38 4.31
CA ILE A 212 17.21 4.62 5.10
C ILE A 212 18.60 4.70 5.74
N ARG A 213 19.39 5.70 5.32
CA ARG A 213 20.77 5.88 5.79
C ARG A 213 20.87 6.36 7.24
N SER A 214 19.96 7.23 7.66
CA SER A 214 20.00 7.88 8.97
C SER A 214 18.62 8.36 9.38
N PHE A 215 18.23 8.05 10.62
CA PHE A 215 17.06 8.58 11.29
C PHE A 215 17.33 8.59 12.80
N ASP A 216 16.71 9.52 13.51
CA ASP A 216 16.72 9.54 14.96
C ASP A 216 15.40 8.94 15.48
N LEU A 217 15.45 8.17 16.56
CA LEU A 217 14.28 7.51 17.16
C LEU A 217 14.14 7.95 18.61
N PHE A 218 12.95 8.37 19.00
CA PHE A 218 12.64 8.80 20.36
C PHE A 218 11.35 8.15 20.86
N LEU A 219 11.26 7.92 22.17
CA LEU A 219 10.05 7.44 22.83
C LEU A 219 9.45 8.53 23.70
N HIS A 220 8.20 8.92 23.44
CA HIS A 220 7.48 9.90 24.27
C HIS A 220 6.34 9.25 25.06
N ARG A 221 5.91 9.93 26.12
CA ARG A 221 4.77 9.50 26.98
C ARG A 221 3.55 10.42 26.88
N VAL A 222 3.55 11.37 25.94
CA VAL A 222 2.40 12.24 25.69
C VAL A 222 1.19 11.41 25.25
N ARG A 223 0.07 11.55 25.97
CA ARG A 223 -1.19 10.87 25.68
C ARG A 223 -1.82 11.42 24.40
N ASN A 224 -2.56 10.58 23.69
CA ASN A 224 -3.31 10.93 22.48
C ASN A 224 -2.46 11.52 21.34
N ARG A 225 -1.13 11.30 21.35
CA ARG A 225 -0.26 11.58 20.21
C ARG A 225 0.25 10.26 19.64
N GLY A 226 0.03 10.10 18.33
CA GLY A 226 0.57 8.98 17.56
C GLY A 226 2.04 9.18 17.21
N ILE A 227 2.54 8.36 16.28
CA ILE A 227 3.90 8.54 15.74
C ILE A 227 3.94 9.82 14.91
N THR A 228 4.95 10.65 15.12
CA THR A 228 5.18 11.88 14.35
C THR A 228 6.63 11.97 13.87
N ILE A 229 6.87 12.81 12.86
CA ILE A 229 8.21 13.09 12.36
C ILE A 229 8.54 14.56 12.56
N GLU A 230 9.64 14.81 13.24
CA GLU A 230 10.25 16.12 13.40
C GLU A 230 11.43 16.31 12.42
N PHE A 231 11.61 17.53 11.91
CA PHE A 231 12.68 17.82 10.96
C PHE A 231 13.97 18.15 11.74
N GLY A 232 14.84 17.15 11.91
CA GLY A 232 16.15 17.31 12.52
C GLY A 232 17.30 17.32 11.51
N ALA A 233 18.53 17.18 12.01
CA ALA A 233 19.69 16.87 11.17
C ALA A 233 19.49 15.55 10.40
N HIS A 234 18.82 14.60 11.05
CA HIS A 234 18.15 13.46 10.43
C HIS A 234 16.65 13.56 10.74
N PRO A 235 15.75 12.94 9.94
CA PRO A 235 14.36 12.81 10.32
C PRO A 235 14.23 12.16 11.69
N ALA A 236 13.56 12.84 12.62
CA ALA A 236 13.41 12.40 14.00
C ALA A 236 12.02 11.81 14.19
N MET A 237 11.95 10.48 14.32
CA MET A 237 10.71 9.76 14.56
C MET A 237 10.41 9.75 16.05
N LEU A 238 9.29 10.35 16.44
CA LEU A 238 8.81 10.38 17.80
C LEU A 238 7.71 9.35 17.93
N VAL A 239 7.93 8.33 18.77
CA VAL A 239 7.06 7.17 18.88
C VAL A 239 6.45 7.14 20.29
N PRO A 240 5.14 6.90 20.44
CA PRO A 240 4.53 6.76 21.76
C PRO A 240 5.04 5.48 22.44
N ALA A 241 5.42 5.57 23.71
CA ALA A 241 5.92 4.44 24.48
C ALA A 241 4.92 3.27 24.58
N THR A 242 3.60 3.56 24.47
CA THR A 242 2.53 2.55 24.46
C THR A 242 2.60 1.59 23.27
N ILE A 243 3.35 1.91 22.21
CA ILE A 243 3.57 0.97 21.10
C ILE A 243 4.26 -0.32 21.58
N MET A 244 5.04 -0.25 22.67
CA MET A 244 5.72 -1.41 23.27
C MET A 244 4.76 -2.47 23.78
N GLU A 245 3.53 -2.08 24.10
CA GLU A 245 2.47 -2.97 24.61
C GLU A 245 1.78 -3.74 23.48
N LYS A 246 2.03 -3.36 22.22
CA LYS A 246 1.44 -3.99 21.04
C LYS A 246 2.29 -5.17 20.56
N ASP A 247 1.66 -6.08 19.82
CA ASP A 247 2.34 -7.21 19.19
C ASP A 247 3.35 -6.73 18.12
N PRO A 248 4.37 -7.54 17.78
CA PRO A 248 5.41 -7.17 16.81
C PRO A 248 4.89 -6.78 15.41
N GLN A 249 3.78 -7.37 14.95
CA GLN A 249 3.17 -7.06 13.66
C GLN A 249 2.59 -5.65 13.69
N THR A 250 1.87 -5.30 14.76
CA THR A 250 1.34 -3.95 14.93
C THR A 250 2.46 -2.91 15.12
N GLN A 251 3.49 -3.22 15.90
CA GLN A 251 4.68 -2.35 16.02
C GLN A 251 5.32 -2.09 14.66
N THR A 252 5.51 -3.16 13.87
CA THR A 252 6.11 -3.08 12.53
C THR A 252 5.24 -2.28 11.56
N PHE A 253 3.93 -2.52 11.54
CA PHE A 253 2.99 -1.80 10.69
C PHE A 253 3.00 -0.29 10.99
N MET A 254 2.93 0.08 12.27
CA MET A 254 2.91 1.48 12.70
C MET A 254 4.22 2.20 12.37
N LEU A 255 5.38 1.56 12.55
CA LEU A 255 6.69 2.15 12.24
C LEU A 255 6.94 2.23 10.73
N ALA A 256 6.52 1.22 9.96
CA ALA A 256 6.80 1.15 8.53
C ALA A 256 6.18 2.29 7.72
N GLN A 257 5.02 2.81 8.13
CA GLN A 257 4.35 3.91 7.44
C GLN A 257 5.21 5.19 7.38
N PRO A 258 5.59 5.83 8.51
CA PRO A 258 6.45 7.02 8.50
C PRO A 258 7.85 6.72 7.94
N MET A 259 8.39 5.52 8.17
CA MET A 259 9.69 5.13 7.59
C MET A 259 9.64 5.08 6.06
N THR A 260 8.52 4.64 5.48
CA THR A 260 8.33 4.69 4.02
C THR A 260 8.36 6.13 3.50
N GLN A 261 7.76 7.09 4.23
CA GLN A 261 7.86 8.50 3.84
C GLN A 261 9.28 9.04 4.00
N ILE A 262 10.02 8.64 5.03
CA ILE A 262 11.44 8.99 5.17
C ILE A 262 12.26 8.47 3.97
N ALA A 263 12.09 7.20 3.60
CA ALA A 263 12.79 6.56 2.50
C ALA A 263 12.57 7.27 1.15
N ARG A 264 11.36 7.79 0.95
CA ARG A 264 10.98 8.55 -0.26
C ARG A 264 11.36 10.03 -0.19
N GLY A 265 11.80 10.53 0.96
CA GLY A 265 12.03 11.96 1.19
C GLY A 265 10.73 12.76 1.35
N TYR A 266 9.61 12.11 1.66
CA TYR A 266 8.26 12.69 1.74
C TYR A 266 7.77 12.89 3.18
N HIS A 267 8.61 12.68 4.18
CA HIS A 267 8.24 12.82 5.60
C HIS A 267 7.65 14.20 6.00
N ALA A 268 7.78 15.22 5.16
CA ALA A 268 7.06 16.48 5.35
C ALA A 268 5.54 16.33 5.27
N ILE A 269 5.04 15.30 4.56
CA ILE A 269 3.61 14.96 4.47
C ILE A 269 3.03 14.63 5.85
N ASP A 270 3.84 14.08 6.75
CA ASP A 270 3.38 13.70 8.10
C ASP A 270 3.28 14.91 9.05
N LYS A 271 3.79 16.09 8.65
CA LYS A 271 3.82 17.30 9.49
C LYS A 271 3.09 18.49 8.88
N LEU A 272 3.05 18.61 7.55
CA LEU A 272 2.46 19.74 6.85
C LEU A 272 1.12 19.34 6.22
N THR A 273 0.15 20.23 6.30
CA THR A 273 -1.13 20.09 5.59
C THR A 273 -0.93 20.11 4.08
N PRO A 274 -1.86 19.54 3.27
CA PRO A 274 -1.81 19.62 1.81
C PRO A 274 -1.63 21.06 1.30
N ARG A 275 -2.24 22.02 1.99
CA ARG A 275 -2.14 23.44 1.68
C ARG A 275 -0.75 24.02 1.95
N GLU A 276 -0.16 23.68 3.09
CA GLU A 276 1.21 24.11 3.43
C GLU A 276 2.24 23.50 2.48
N LEU A 277 2.03 22.26 2.03
CA LEU A 277 2.84 21.62 1.00
C LEU A 277 2.75 22.35 -0.35
N ASP A 278 1.55 22.76 -0.77
CA ASP A 278 1.35 23.55 -2.00
C ASP A 278 2.14 24.86 -1.94
N VAL A 279 2.01 25.59 -0.83
CA VAL A 279 2.73 26.84 -0.58
C VAL A 279 4.25 26.63 -0.56
N LEU A 280 4.74 25.60 0.11
CA LEU A 280 6.17 25.29 0.21
C LEU A 280 6.76 24.99 -1.17
N LEU A 281 6.13 24.10 -1.95
CA LEU A 281 6.61 23.74 -3.28
C LEU A 281 6.44 24.88 -4.28
N ALA A 282 5.39 25.69 -4.19
CA ALA A 282 5.23 26.90 -4.99
C ALA A 282 6.36 27.91 -4.70
N SER A 283 6.68 28.14 -3.43
CA SER A 283 7.77 29.03 -3.02
C SER A 283 9.14 28.52 -3.48
N ALA A 284 9.35 27.20 -3.52
CA ALA A 284 10.53 26.60 -4.12
C ALA A 284 10.59 26.80 -5.65
N ALA A 285 9.47 26.64 -6.35
CA ALA A 285 9.37 26.90 -7.78
C ALA A 285 9.66 28.36 -8.14
N ARG A 286 9.34 29.32 -7.27
CA ARG A 286 9.63 30.75 -7.46
C ARG A 286 11.13 31.09 -7.53
N ILE A 287 12.01 30.19 -7.07
CA ILE A 287 13.47 30.33 -7.23
C ILE A 287 13.88 30.33 -8.72
N VAL A 288 13.08 29.69 -9.58
CA VAL A 288 13.34 29.57 -11.03
C VAL A 288 12.27 30.25 -11.88
N LYS A 289 11.03 30.39 -11.37
CA LYS A 289 9.92 31.05 -12.07
C LYS A 289 9.17 31.99 -11.11
N PRO A 290 9.52 33.29 -11.06
CA PRO A 290 9.03 34.23 -10.05
C PRO A 290 7.52 34.28 -9.85
N ASP A 291 6.71 34.17 -10.91
CA ASP A 291 5.25 34.26 -10.82
C ASP A 291 4.55 32.92 -10.53
N PHE A 292 5.32 31.84 -10.25
CA PHE A 292 4.73 30.54 -9.97
C PHE A 292 3.91 30.57 -8.68
N GLY A 293 2.73 29.94 -8.72
CA GLY A 293 1.81 29.90 -7.58
C GLY A 293 1.07 31.22 -7.33
N SER A 294 1.05 32.15 -8.28
CA SER A 294 0.26 33.38 -8.17
C SER A 294 -1.21 33.10 -7.81
N GLY A 295 -1.75 33.87 -6.88
CA GLY A 295 -3.12 33.69 -6.36
C GLY A 295 -3.29 32.49 -5.44
N LEU A 296 -2.22 31.75 -5.11
CA LEU A 296 -2.28 30.69 -4.11
C LEU A 296 -2.52 31.31 -2.73
N THR A 297 -1.68 32.26 -2.31
CA THR A 297 -1.78 33.04 -1.07
C THR A 297 -1.30 34.47 -1.34
N SER A 298 -1.08 35.31 -0.33
CA SER A 298 -0.54 36.65 -0.56
C SER A 298 0.85 36.60 -1.19
N GLU A 299 1.09 37.48 -2.18
CA GLU A 299 2.38 37.55 -2.89
C GLU A 299 3.53 37.91 -1.94
N GLU A 300 3.26 38.76 -0.93
CA GLU A 300 4.22 39.10 0.11
C GLU A 300 4.69 37.86 0.88
N PHE A 301 3.75 36.99 1.26
CA PHE A 301 4.06 35.76 1.97
C PHE A 301 4.84 34.77 1.11
N LEU A 302 4.47 34.59 -0.17
CA LEU A 302 5.24 33.76 -1.11
C LEU A 302 6.67 34.28 -1.29
N ASN A 303 6.85 35.59 -1.43
CA ASN A 303 8.16 36.22 -1.59
C ASN A 303 9.00 36.11 -0.30
N GLU A 304 8.39 36.21 0.87
CA GLU A 304 9.06 35.98 2.15
C GLU A 304 9.49 34.51 2.30
N GLN A 305 8.57 33.57 2.07
CA GLN A 305 8.86 32.12 2.15
C GLN A 305 9.95 31.72 1.14
N THR A 306 9.91 32.23 -0.08
CA THR A 306 10.95 32.00 -1.09
C THR A 306 12.32 32.47 -0.59
N ARG A 307 12.42 33.67 0.01
CA ARG A 307 13.68 34.20 0.58
C ARG A 307 14.17 33.36 1.75
N ARG A 308 13.28 32.94 2.66
CA ARG A 308 13.62 32.06 3.80
C ARG A 308 14.13 30.71 3.30
N LEU A 309 13.46 30.12 2.32
CA LEU A 309 13.84 28.86 1.69
C LEU A 309 15.23 28.95 1.02
N GLN A 310 15.49 29.99 0.23
CA GLN A 310 16.80 30.20 -0.40
C GLN A 310 17.95 30.31 0.62
N ARG A 311 17.70 30.92 1.78
CA ARG A 311 18.67 31.00 2.88
C ARG A 311 18.85 29.65 3.59
N ALA A 312 17.79 28.85 3.71
CA ALA A 312 17.83 27.54 4.33
C ALA A 312 18.63 26.52 3.50
N ILE A 313 18.51 26.56 2.16
CA ILE A 313 19.18 25.64 1.24
C ILE A 313 20.71 25.81 1.30
N ALA A 314 21.42 24.73 1.63
CA ALA A 314 22.88 24.72 1.65
C ALA A 314 23.46 24.85 0.24
N ARG A 315 24.65 25.46 0.11
CA ARG A 315 25.28 25.75 -1.18
C ARG A 315 25.42 24.51 -2.08
N ARG A 316 25.77 23.35 -1.49
CA ARG A 316 25.93 22.08 -2.19
C ARG A 316 24.62 21.54 -2.81
N ASP A 317 23.48 21.86 -2.22
CA ASP A 317 22.17 21.33 -2.64
C ASP A 317 21.43 22.27 -3.60
N ARG A 318 21.93 23.52 -3.80
CA ARG A 318 21.28 24.54 -4.64
C ARG A 318 21.03 24.09 -6.07
N LYS A 319 21.96 23.37 -6.69
CA LYS A 319 21.80 22.87 -8.06
C LYS A 319 20.66 21.87 -8.13
N LEU A 320 20.69 20.85 -7.26
CA LEU A 320 19.66 19.81 -7.18
C LEU A 320 18.27 20.41 -6.96
N VAL A 321 18.12 21.34 -6.01
CA VAL A 321 16.85 22.00 -5.73
C VAL A 321 16.38 22.84 -6.93
N ARG A 322 17.27 23.59 -7.60
CA ARG A 322 16.90 24.38 -8.78
C ARG A 322 16.43 23.50 -9.94
N ASP A 323 17.11 22.39 -10.19
CA ASP A 323 16.76 21.46 -11.27
C ASP A 323 15.39 20.81 -10.99
N ALA A 324 15.15 20.36 -9.75
CA ALA A 324 13.85 19.82 -9.32
C ALA A 324 12.74 20.88 -9.35
N ALA A 325 13.02 22.11 -8.94
CA ALA A 325 12.07 23.22 -8.97
C ALA A 325 11.68 23.58 -10.41
N LEU A 326 12.64 23.53 -11.34
CA LEU A 326 12.38 23.73 -12.76
C LEU A 326 11.48 22.64 -13.34
N ALA A 327 11.77 21.37 -13.04
CA ALA A 327 10.94 20.24 -13.46
C ALA A 327 9.51 20.36 -12.92
N TYR A 328 9.36 20.65 -11.63
CA TYR A 328 8.05 20.88 -11.01
C TYR A 328 7.30 22.06 -11.64
N SER A 329 7.98 23.17 -11.92
CA SER A 329 7.35 24.36 -12.53
C SER A 329 6.83 24.15 -13.96
N ARG A 330 7.32 23.10 -14.64
CA ARG A 330 6.91 22.69 -15.99
C ARG A 330 5.84 21.60 -15.98
N ALA A 331 5.65 20.92 -14.86
CA ALA A 331 4.64 19.87 -14.73
C ALA A 331 3.22 20.46 -14.66
N LYS A 332 2.21 19.60 -14.84
CA LYS A 332 0.82 19.95 -14.55
C LYS A 332 0.67 20.28 -13.06
N ARG A 333 -0.32 21.11 -12.72
CA ARG A 333 -0.58 21.46 -11.32
C ARG A 333 -0.99 20.22 -10.52
N VAL A 334 -0.30 19.99 -9.40
CA VAL A 334 -0.59 18.90 -8.47
C VAL A 334 -1.85 19.22 -7.67
N LYS A 335 -2.68 18.19 -7.46
CA LYS A 335 -3.78 18.23 -6.49
C LYS A 335 -3.26 17.64 -5.19
N PHE A 336 -2.90 18.50 -4.22
CA PHE A 336 -2.15 18.08 -3.03
C PHE A 336 -2.90 17.09 -2.14
N ASP A 337 -4.22 17.22 -1.97
CA ASP A 337 -5.00 16.24 -1.21
C ASP A 337 -4.89 14.84 -1.82
N ARG A 338 -5.07 14.73 -3.15
CA ARG A 338 -4.90 13.48 -3.88
C ARG A 338 -3.47 12.94 -3.76
N TRP A 339 -2.47 13.81 -3.85
CA TRP A 339 -1.06 13.40 -3.80
C TRP A 339 -0.67 12.88 -2.41
N VAL A 340 -1.09 13.58 -1.35
CA VAL A 340 -0.91 13.15 0.04
C VAL A 340 -1.58 11.80 0.29
N HIS A 341 -2.83 11.62 -0.13
CA HIS A 341 -3.50 10.32 -0.02
C HIS A 341 -2.79 9.22 -0.80
N ALA A 342 -2.28 9.49 -2.01
CA ALA A 342 -1.51 8.52 -2.77
C ALA A 342 -0.18 8.16 -2.09
N ALA A 343 0.48 9.13 -1.45
CA ALA A 343 1.69 8.90 -0.69
C ALA A 343 1.42 8.07 0.57
N GLN A 344 0.35 8.36 1.30
CA GLN A 344 -0.09 7.58 2.47
C GLN A 344 -0.46 6.15 2.07
N ARG A 345 -1.21 5.98 0.97
CA ARG A 345 -1.55 4.66 0.41
C ARG A 345 -0.29 3.83 0.10
N THR A 346 0.74 4.46 -0.48
CA THR A 346 2.02 3.79 -0.74
C THR A 346 2.68 3.31 0.56
N ALA A 347 2.66 4.15 1.60
CA ALA A 347 3.19 3.81 2.92
C ALA A 347 2.40 2.66 3.59
N ILE A 348 1.08 2.65 3.46
CA ILE A 348 0.23 1.56 3.96
C ILE A 348 0.50 0.26 3.22
N ARG A 349 0.61 0.29 1.88
CA ARG A 349 0.97 -0.88 1.07
C ARG A 349 2.32 -1.46 1.48
N ALA A 350 3.33 -0.60 1.69
CA ALA A 350 4.62 -1.04 2.20
C ALA A 350 4.49 -1.64 3.61
N ALA A 351 3.73 -0.99 4.51
CA ALA A 351 3.51 -1.43 5.88
C ALA A 351 2.85 -2.81 5.97
N VAL A 352 1.79 -3.07 5.20
CA VAL A 352 1.12 -4.39 5.20
C VAL A 352 2.03 -5.49 4.67
N LEU A 353 2.93 -5.21 3.72
CA LEU A 353 3.91 -6.20 3.27
C LEU A 353 4.90 -6.57 4.37
N VAL A 354 5.46 -5.58 5.06
CA VAL A 354 6.53 -5.83 6.04
C VAL A 354 6.03 -6.32 7.39
N CYS A 355 4.79 -6.04 7.79
CA CYS A 355 4.21 -6.59 9.02
C CYS A 355 3.71 -8.02 8.85
N ASP A 356 3.48 -8.48 7.61
CA ASP A 356 3.05 -9.83 7.27
C ASP A 356 1.73 -10.27 7.95
N ASP A 357 0.84 -9.30 8.21
CA ASP A 357 -0.51 -9.48 8.76
C ASP A 357 -1.44 -8.33 8.32
N LEU A 358 -2.76 -8.56 8.34
CA LEU A 358 -3.78 -7.56 8.03
C LEU A 358 -4.45 -6.96 9.28
N GLU A 359 -4.36 -7.62 10.44
CA GLU A 359 -4.99 -7.14 11.68
C GLU A 359 -4.55 -5.70 12.05
N PRO A 360 -3.25 -5.32 11.98
CA PRO A 360 -2.83 -3.96 12.30
C PRO A 360 -3.48 -2.88 11.41
N LEU A 361 -3.75 -3.21 10.14
CA LEU A 361 -4.44 -2.31 9.22
C LEU A 361 -5.89 -2.12 9.64
N VAL A 362 -6.60 -3.19 10.01
CA VAL A 362 -8.00 -3.11 10.44
C VAL A 362 -8.12 -2.26 11.70
N GLN A 363 -7.20 -2.42 12.65
CA GLN A 363 -7.15 -1.58 13.85
C GLN A 363 -6.87 -0.10 13.54
N ASP A 364 -5.93 0.18 12.63
CA ASP A 364 -5.62 1.54 12.19
C ASP A 364 -6.81 2.20 11.46
N VAL A 365 -7.47 1.48 10.55
CA VAL A 365 -8.68 1.97 9.87
C VAL A 365 -9.80 2.23 10.88
N ARG A 366 -10.09 1.27 11.77
CA ARG A 366 -11.11 1.42 12.80
C ARG A 366 -10.86 2.63 13.69
N SER A 367 -9.60 2.91 14.05
CA SER A 367 -9.23 4.09 14.85
C SER A 367 -9.45 5.43 14.16
N ARG A 368 -9.61 5.44 12.82
CA ARG A 368 -9.83 6.64 12.00
C ARG A 368 -11.31 6.88 11.70
N ILE A 369 -12.16 5.88 11.87
CA ILE A 369 -13.61 6.03 11.75
C ILE A 369 -14.08 6.80 12.99
N ALA A 370 -14.64 7.99 12.77
CA ALA A 370 -15.17 8.80 13.85
C ALA A 370 -16.44 8.13 14.43
N PRO A 371 -16.70 8.24 15.75
CA PRO A 371 -17.88 7.61 16.36
C PRO A 371 -19.20 8.02 15.70
N GLU A 372 -19.31 9.25 15.20
CA GLU A 372 -20.51 9.70 14.49
C GLU A 372 -20.72 8.94 13.18
N ARG A 373 -19.64 8.66 12.44
CA ARG A 373 -19.73 7.93 11.16
C ARG A 373 -19.94 6.44 11.36
N GLU A 374 -19.39 5.88 12.43
CA GLU A 374 -19.69 4.52 12.85
C GLU A 374 -21.19 4.36 13.15
N ALA A 375 -21.80 5.34 13.83
CA ALA A 375 -23.25 5.37 14.07
C ALA A 375 -24.09 5.54 12.78
N GLU A 376 -23.53 6.18 11.75
CA GLU A 376 -24.11 6.28 10.39
C GLU A 376 -23.91 4.99 9.56
N GLY A 377 -23.27 3.96 10.12
CA GLY A 377 -23.06 2.67 9.47
C GLY A 377 -21.79 2.58 8.63
N GLU A 378 -20.84 3.53 8.76
CA GLU A 378 -19.52 3.38 8.14
C GLU A 378 -18.77 2.22 8.82
N THR A 379 -18.45 1.19 8.04
CA THR A 379 -17.71 0.01 8.48
C THR A 379 -16.29 0.02 7.93
N VAL A 380 -15.41 -0.79 8.52
CA VAL A 380 -14.06 -1.04 7.99
C VAL A 380 -14.12 -1.54 6.54
N ASP A 381 -15.09 -2.41 6.22
CA ASP A 381 -15.28 -2.97 4.88
C ASP A 381 -15.65 -1.91 3.84
N GLY A 382 -16.34 -0.85 4.24
CA GLY A 382 -16.64 0.30 3.38
C GLY A 382 -15.48 1.30 3.24
N HIS A 383 -14.47 1.20 4.09
CA HIS A 383 -13.44 2.23 4.16
C HIS A 383 -12.44 2.13 2.98
N PRO A 384 -12.19 3.21 2.21
CA PRO A 384 -11.39 3.16 0.98
C PRO A 384 -9.96 2.63 1.17
N THR A 385 -9.37 2.87 2.34
CA THR A 385 -8.00 2.39 2.65
C THR A 385 -7.95 0.87 2.82
N TYR A 386 -8.98 0.29 3.43
CA TYR A 386 -9.06 -1.15 3.63
C TYR A 386 -9.31 -1.85 2.28
N ILE A 387 -10.25 -1.34 1.49
CA ILE A 387 -10.52 -1.83 0.12
C ILE A 387 -9.27 -1.77 -0.76
N ASP A 388 -8.52 -0.66 -0.75
CA ASP A 388 -7.29 -0.57 -1.52
C ASP A 388 -6.24 -1.59 -1.07
N ALA A 389 -6.09 -1.76 0.24
CA ALA A 389 -5.15 -2.71 0.79
C ALA A 389 -5.52 -4.16 0.44
N LEU A 390 -6.81 -4.53 0.48
CA LEU A 390 -7.27 -5.86 0.05
C LEU A 390 -7.01 -6.12 -1.44
N LYS A 391 -7.31 -5.15 -2.31
CA LYS A 391 -7.00 -5.23 -3.75
C LYS A 391 -5.51 -5.44 -4.00
N PHE A 392 -4.68 -4.81 -3.19
CA PHE A 392 -3.23 -4.95 -3.27
C PHE A 392 -2.74 -6.26 -2.65
N TRP A 393 -3.33 -6.70 -1.52
CA TRP A 393 -2.78 -7.67 -0.57
C TRP A 393 -2.20 -8.94 -1.22
N ALA A 394 -2.95 -9.59 -2.10
CA ALA A 394 -2.52 -10.78 -2.83
C ALA A 394 -2.45 -10.56 -4.35
N SER A 395 -2.35 -9.30 -4.81
CA SER A 395 -2.20 -8.97 -6.22
C SER A 395 -0.86 -9.48 -6.80
N PRO A 396 -0.73 -9.67 -8.13
CA PRO A 396 0.54 -10.07 -8.73
C PRO A 396 1.73 -9.19 -8.31
N PRO A 397 1.62 -7.84 -8.29
CA PRO A 397 2.69 -6.98 -7.78
C PRO A 397 3.05 -7.25 -6.32
N ALA A 398 2.05 -7.47 -5.45
CA ALA A 398 2.31 -7.73 -4.04
C ALA A 398 2.93 -9.11 -3.79
N MET A 399 2.54 -10.13 -4.57
CA MET A 399 3.16 -11.45 -4.50
C MET A 399 4.61 -11.43 -5.00
N PHE A 400 4.86 -10.75 -6.12
CA PHE A 400 6.22 -10.52 -6.62
C PHE A 400 7.11 -9.81 -5.58
N LEU A 401 6.56 -8.79 -4.90
CA LEU A 401 7.32 -8.10 -3.86
C LEU A 401 7.58 -8.96 -2.64
N ARG A 402 6.63 -9.79 -2.19
CA ARG A 402 6.89 -10.74 -1.10
C ARG A 402 7.99 -11.72 -1.45
N GLU A 403 8.03 -12.21 -2.68
CA GLU A 403 9.10 -13.07 -3.17
C GLU A 403 10.45 -12.34 -3.17
N HIS A 404 10.48 -11.11 -3.71
CA HIS A 404 11.66 -10.27 -3.73
C HIS A 404 12.19 -9.97 -2.32
N MET A 405 11.28 -9.71 -1.37
CA MET A 405 11.55 -9.47 0.05
C MET A 405 11.97 -10.74 0.80
N GLY A 406 11.85 -11.93 0.20
CA GLY A 406 12.17 -13.21 0.82
C GLY A 406 11.11 -13.69 1.81
N LEU A 407 9.89 -13.14 1.75
CA LEU A 407 8.78 -13.58 2.58
C LEU A 407 8.19 -14.88 2.04
N ILE A 408 8.12 -15.07 0.72
CA ILE A 408 7.68 -16.32 0.08
C ILE A 408 8.80 -16.90 -0.79
N THR A 409 8.73 -18.20 -1.09
CA THR A 409 9.71 -18.90 -1.93
C THR A 409 9.62 -18.45 -3.38
N SER A 410 10.79 -18.36 -4.04
CA SER A 410 10.83 -18.07 -5.48
C SER A 410 10.36 -19.26 -6.30
N ARG A 411 9.63 -18.96 -7.39
CA ARG A 411 9.18 -19.98 -8.35
C ARG A 411 10.33 -20.57 -9.15
#